data_AF-A0A9P8JJ79-F1
#
_entry.id   AF-A0A9P8JJ79-F1
#
_cell.length_a   1.000
_cell.length_b   1.000
_cell.length_c   1.000
_cell.angle_alpha   90.00
_cell.angle_beta   90.00
_cell.angle_gamma   90.00
#
_symmetry.space_group_name_H-M   'P 1'
#
loop_
_entity.id
_entity.type
_entity.pdbx_description
1 polymer ?
#
loop_
_entity_poly.entity_id
_entity_poly.type
_entity_poly.pdbx_seq_one_letter_code
_entity_poly.pdbx_strand_id
1 'polypeptide(L)'
;EDMLVRINALKQIKFIVLTLDAPVPGKREHDEREGKNVGANLPIRSAHQQGSSSTTSPDPKKGGNSGSGSVASAMFAGTAGDLTWKTTLPWLAKHTKLPIVLKGLQTHEDAYIASLHTPQVQGIILSNHGGRAADTAPPSIHTLIEIRKYCPEVFDKLEVWVDGGIKRGTDIVKALCLGAKAVGMGRNALFGLGAGGTEGVERVYEILKAEMETTMRLLAVERVEELGPQHINARAVERDIYDGPAGLEKLSMWIKAKL
;
A
#
# COMPACT_ATOMS: atom_id res chain seq x y z
N GLU A 1 0.95 18.54 11.90
CA GLU A 1 1.43 19.65 11.03
C GLU A 1 2.95 19.77 11.07
N ASP A 2 3.58 19.74 12.25
CA ASP A 2 5.05 19.81 12.42
C ASP A 2 5.86 18.84 11.55
N MET A 3 5.39 17.60 11.40
CA MET A 3 6.05 16.63 10.50
C MET A 3 6.06 17.10 9.04
N LEU A 4 4.97 17.72 8.56
CA LEU A 4 4.90 18.27 7.21
C LEU A 4 5.79 19.51 7.06
N VAL A 5 5.88 20.36 8.08
CA VAL A 5 6.84 21.48 8.08
C VAL A 5 8.28 20.96 7.92
N ARG A 6 8.66 19.93 8.67
CA ARG A 6 9.97 19.28 8.55
C ARG A 6 10.17 18.64 7.17
N ILE A 7 9.17 17.93 6.66
CA ILE A 7 9.23 17.31 5.33
C ILE A 7 9.43 18.38 4.24
N ASN A 8 8.67 19.47 4.28
CA ASN A 8 8.75 20.55 3.29
C ASN A 8 10.11 21.27 3.31
N ALA A 9 10.84 21.26 4.43
CA ALA A 9 12.18 21.82 4.53
C ALA A 9 13.26 20.94 3.87
N LEU A 10 12.97 19.66 3.63
CA LEU A 10 13.92 18.68 3.06
C LEU A 10 13.76 18.56 1.56
N LYS A 11 14.67 19.18 0.79
CA LYS A 11 14.66 19.18 -0.68
C LYS A 11 14.79 17.78 -1.30
N GLN A 12 15.27 16.80 -0.54
CA GLN A 12 15.44 15.42 -0.96
C GLN A 12 14.10 14.67 -1.04
N ILE A 13 13.10 15.08 -0.24
CA ILE A 13 11.76 14.48 -0.28
C ILE A 13 11.01 15.09 -1.46
N LYS A 14 10.56 14.24 -2.38
CA LYS A 14 9.92 14.66 -3.64
C LYS A 14 8.41 14.51 -3.65
N PHE A 15 7.85 13.71 -2.76
CA PHE A 15 6.42 13.44 -2.64
C PHE A 15 6.11 12.92 -1.24
N ILE A 16 4.83 12.90 -0.89
CA ILE A 16 4.32 12.35 0.37
C ILE A 16 3.53 11.10 0.07
N VAL A 17 3.89 9.99 0.71
CA VAL A 17 3.11 8.75 0.68
C VAL A 17 2.13 8.76 1.86
N LEU A 18 0.83 8.91 1.58
CA LEU A 18 -0.21 8.80 2.58
C LEU A 18 -0.70 7.35 2.64
N THR A 19 -0.52 6.68 3.78
CA THR A 19 -0.96 5.28 3.97
C THR A 19 -2.41 5.25 4.45
N LEU A 20 -3.27 4.51 3.75
CA LEU A 20 -4.72 4.45 3.97
C LEU A 20 -5.21 3.08 4.45
N ASP A 21 -4.45 2.01 4.23
CA ASP A 21 -4.85 0.61 4.50
C ASP A 21 -4.69 0.16 5.96
N ALA A 22 -4.37 1.08 6.86
CA ALA A 22 -4.15 0.74 8.27
C ALA A 22 -4.75 1.77 9.24
N PRO A 23 -6.05 2.12 9.13
CA PRO A 23 -6.72 3.04 10.05
C PRO A 23 -6.80 2.45 11.48
N VAL A 24 -6.72 1.12 11.59
CA VAL A 24 -6.52 0.38 12.83
C VAL A 24 -5.32 -0.56 12.68
N PRO A 25 -4.59 -0.86 13.77
CA PRO A 25 -3.49 -1.81 13.71
C PRO A 25 -3.99 -3.22 13.34
N GLY A 26 -3.35 -3.84 12.36
CA GLY A 26 -3.65 -5.23 12.01
C GLY A 26 -3.20 -6.22 13.10
N LYS A 27 -3.95 -7.31 13.23
CA LYS A 27 -3.70 -8.36 14.23
C LYS A 27 -2.56 -9.27 13.78
N ARG A 28 -1.42 -9.19 14.47
CA ARG A 28 -0.21 -9.97 14.19
C ARG A 28 0.06 -10.91 15.34
N GLU A 29 -0.44 -12.13 15.22
CA GLU A 29 -0.44 -13.10 16.32
C GLU A 29 0.96 -13.47 16.83
N HIS A 30 1.95 -13.54 15.93
CA HIS A 30 3.33 -13.79 16.34
C HIS A 30 3.86 -12.69 17.28
N ASP A 31 3.53 -11.42 17.01
CA ASP A 31 3.93 -10.33 17.88
C ASP A 31 3.18 -10.39 19.23
N GLU A 32 1.95 -10.92 19.27
CA GLU A 32 1.17 -11.10 20.51
C GLU A 32 1.80 -12.18 21.39
N ARG A 33 2.16 -13.31 20.79
CA ARG A 33 2.84 -14.43 21.49
C ARG A 33 4.18 -13.99 22.08
N GLU A 34 4.90 -13.13 21.37
CA GLU A 34 6.20 -12.60 21.79
C GLU A 34 6.08 -11.40 22.77
N GLY A 35 4.87 -11.00 23.15
CA GLY A 35 4.63 -9.85 24.04
C GLY A 35 5.04 -8.49 23.43
N LYS A 36 5.18 -8.43 22.10
CA LYS A 36 5.66 -7.25 21.35
C LYS A 36 4.56 -6.53 20.58
N ASN A 37 3.32 -7.04 20.55
CA ASN A 37 2.23 -6.38 19.85
C ASN A 37 1.59 -5.28 20.69
N VAL A 38 1.52 -4.07 20.13
CA VAL A 38 0.89 -2.90 20.76
C VAL A 38 -0.54 -2.66 20.24
N GLY A 39 -0.94 -3.32 19.15
CA GLY A 39 -2.28 -3.16 18.58
C GLY A 39 -3.43 -3.65 19.49
N ALA A 40 -3.15 -4.59 20.39
CA ALA A 40 -4.16 -5.16 21.28
C ALA A 40 -4.67 -4.20 22.37
N ASN A 41 -3.94 -3.10 22.63
CA ASN A 41 -4.25 -2.15 23.70
C ASN A 41 -4.60 -0.73 23.21
N LEU A 42 -4.67 -0.49 21.89
CA LEU A 42 -5.08 0.81 21.36
C LEU A 42 -6.62 0.94 21.40
N PRO A 43 -7.18 2.05 21.90
CA PRO A 43 -8.63 2.21 21.98
C PRO A 43 -9.24 2.30 20.57
N ILE A 44 -9.91 1.23 20.13
CA ILE A 44 -10.65 1.22 18.87
C ILE A 44 -12.01 1.87 19.10
N ARG A 45 -12.27 3.02 18.48
CA ARG A 45 -13.62 3.59 18.41
C ARG A 45 -14.30 3.06 17.16
N SER A 46 -15.11 2.01 17.30
CA SER A 46 -15.96 1.56 16.19
C SER A 46 -17.07 2.58 15.92
N ALA A 47 -17.45 2.77 14.65
CA ALA A 47 -18.58 3.62 14.28
C ALA A 47 -19.93 3.10 14.83
N HIS A 48 -19.97 1.87 15.35
CA HIS A 48 -21.20 1.23 15.84
C HIS A 48 -21.34 1.24 17.37
N GLN A 49 -20.29 1.59 18.11
CA GLN A 49 -20.36 1.73 19.57
C GLN A 49 -20.32 3.20 19.97
N GLN A 50 -21.51 3.78 20.20
CA GLN A 50 -21.62 4.94 21.08
C GLN A 50 -21.15 4.52 22.48
N GLY A 51 -19.87 4.74 22.81
CA GLY A 51 -19.45 4.90 24.20
C GLY A 51 -18.44 3.91 24.80
N SER A 52 -17.79 3.00 24.07
CA SER A 52 -16.71 2.18 24.65
C SER A 52 -15.67 1.78 23.63
N SER A 53 -14.38 2.01 23.94
CA SER A 53 -13.27 1.44 23.19
C SER A 53 -13.15 -0.04 23.50
N SER A 54 -13.25 -0.91 22.49
CA SER A 54 -12.96 -2.35 22.69
C SER A 54 -11.46 -2.61 22.52
N THR A 55 -10.93 -3.50 23.35
CA THR A 55 -9.60 -4.10 23.19
C THR A 55 -9.83 -5.54 22.75
N THR A 56 -8.99 -6.06 21.83
CA THR A 56 -9.11 -7.45 21.34
C THR A 56 -8.31 -8.45 22.18
N SER A 57 -7.84 -8.03 23.37
CA SER A 57 -7.04 -8.86 24.27
C SER A 57 -7.94 -9.90 24.97
N PRO A 58 -7.59 -11.20 24.92
CA PRO A 58 -8.32 -12.26 25.65
C PRO A 58 -8.18 -12.16 27.18
N ASP A 59 -7.24 -11.35 27.67
CA ASP A 59 -7.03 -11.06 29.09
C ASP A 59 -6.92 -9.54 29.33
N PRO A 60 -8.01 -8.83 29.67
CA PRO A 60 -7.98 -7.40 29.95
C PRO A 60 -7.22 -7.02 31.23
N LYS A 61 -6.74 -8.01 32.02
CA LYS A 61 -6.16 -7.81 33.35
C LYS A 61 -4.63 -7.76 33.42
N LYS A 62 -3.91 -7.88 32.31
CA LYS A 62 -2.46 -7.60 32.27
C LYS A 62 -2.18 -6.33 31.48
N GLY A 63 -2.50 -5.19 32.08
CA GLY A 63 -1.90 -3.90 31.75
C GLY A 63 -0.42 -3.85 32.15
N GLY A 64 0.37 -4.84 31.74
CA GLY A 64 1.83 -4.73 31.79
C GLY A 64 2.24 -3.74 30.72
N ASN A 65 3.07 -2.74 31.07
CA ASN A 65 3.65 -1.75 30.17
C ASN A 65 3.77 -2.31 28.76
N SER A 66 2.88 -1.89 27.86
CA SER A 66 3.05 -2.10 26.43
C SER A 66 4.40 -1.49 26.10
N GLY A 67 5.43 -2.33 25.95
CA GLY A 67 6.81 -1.89 25.85
C GLY A 67 6.90 -0.81 24.77
N SER A 68 7.32 0.38 25.19
CA SER A 68 7.54 1.58 24.37
C SER A 68 8.64 1.41 23.32
N GLY A 69 8.98 0.17 22.94
CA GLY A 69 10.11 -0.17 22.09
C GLY A 69 9.81 -1.18 20.98
N SER A 70 8.57 -1.64 20.78
CA SER A 70 8.28 -2.45 19.58
C SER A 70 8.07 -1.56 18.35
N VAL A 71 8.64 -1.96 17.21
CA VAL A 71 8.45 -1.25 15.92
C VAL A 71 6.97 -1.08 15.59
N ALA A 72 6.15 -2.06 15.99
CA ALA A 72 4.69 -1.98 15.93
C ALA A 72 4.12 -0.76 16.66
N SER A 73 4.54 -0.54 17.91
CA SER A 73 4.10 0.60 18.73
C SER A 73 4.43 1.93 18.07
N ALA A 74 5.67 2.06 17.58
CA ALA A 74 6.15 3.29 16.96
C ALA A 74 5.46 3.57 15.62
N MET A 75 5.12 2.53 14.86
CA MET A 75 4.45 2.66 13.56
C MET A 75 2.98 3.09 13.66
N PHE A 76 2.29 2.73 14.74
CA PHE A 76 0.86 3.04 14.92
C PHE A 76 0.56 4.16 15.92
N ALA A 77 1.59 4.66 16.61
CA ALA A 77 1.46 5.83 17.47
C ALA A 77 1.11 7.07 16.63
N GLY A 78 -0.11 7.61 16.82
CA GLY A 78 -0.58 8.79 16.11
C GLY A 78 -1.27 8.53 14.76
N THR A 79 -1.63 7.27 14.45
CA THR A 79 -2.45 6.96 13.27
C THR A 79 -3.88 7.48 13.44
N ALA A 80 -4.35 8.24 12.46
CA ALA A 80 -5.72 8.74 12.42
C ALA A 80 -6.63 7.70 11.73
N GLY A 81 -7.65 7.21 12.45
CA GLY A 81 -8.63 6.24 11.94
C GLY A 81 -9.85 6.87 11.26
N ASP A 82 -9.84 8.19 11.03
CA ASP A 82 -10.97 8.98 10.55
C ASP A 82 -10.64 9.78 9.27
N LEU A 83 -9.61 9.35 8.52
CA LEU A 83 -9.25 9.95 7.25
C LEU A 83 -10.39 9.79 6.24
N THR A 84 -10.64 10.82 5.41
CA THR A 84 -11.62 10.74 4.33
C THR A 84 -11.12 11.54 3.13
N TRP A 85 -11.56 11.18 1.92
CA TRP A 85 -11.30 11.94 0.70
C TRP A 85 -11.61 13.45 0.84
N LYS A 86 -12.73 13.77 1.51
CA LYS A 86 -13.25 15.15 1.64
C LYS A 86 -12.49 16.02 2.62
N THR A 87 -11.90 15.43 3.65
CA THR A 87 -11.23 16.19 4.73
C THR A 87 -9.72 16.11 4.59
N THR A 88 -9.18 14.94 4.29
CA THR A 88 -7.74 14.66 4.34
C THR A 88 -6.99 15.32 3.20
N LEU A 89 -7.44 15.18 1.95
CA LEU A 89 -6.74 15.76 0.80
C LEU A 89 -6.75 17.31 0.82
N PRO A 90 -7.88 17.99 1.10
CA PRO A 90 -7.87 19.44 1.25
C PRO A 90 -7.00 19.92 2.41
N TRP A 91 -6.95 19.16 3.52
CA TRP A 91 -6.06 19.47 4.61
C TRP A 91 -4.58 19.33 4.20
N LEU A 92 -4.20 18.25 3.50
CA LEU A 92 -2.83 18.09 2.99
C LEU A 92 -2.44 19.22 2.03
N ALA A 93 -3.33 19.62 1.11
CA ALA A 93 -3.08 20.71 0.15
C ALA A 93 -2.78 22.07 0.81
N LYS A 94 -3.30 22.30 2.02
CA LYS A 94 -3.01 23.50 2.82
C LYS A 94 -1.62 23.47 3.43
N HIS A 95 -1.07 22.28 3.67
CA HIS A 95 0.16 22.08 4.44
C HIS A 95 1.37 21.66 3.60
N THR A 96 1.19 21.28 2.33
CA THR A 96 2.29 20.93 1.43
C THR A 96 1.94 21.22 -0.02
N LYS A 97 2.98 21.44 -0.84
CA LYS A 97 2.91 21.49 -2.30
C LYS A 97 3.55 20.27 -2.96
N LEU A 98 4.06 19.33 -2.17
CA LEU A 98 4.60 18.09 -2.68
C LEU A 98 3.46 17.24 -3.27
N PRO A 99 3.70 16.52 -4.39
CA PRO A 99 2.80 15.50 -4.89
C PRO A 99 2.39 14.50 -3.82
N ILE A 100 1.12 14.09 -3.84
CA ILE A 100 0.59 13.06 -2.96
C ILE A 100 0.55 11.73 -3.71
N VAL A 101 1.07 10.69 -3.06
CA VAL A 101 0.93 9.30 -3.46
C VAL A 101 0.07 8.58 -2.42
N LEU A 102 -1.03 7.97 -2.83
CA LEU A 102 -1.91 7.25 -1.91
C LEU A 102 -1.52 5.77 -1.86
N LYS A 103 -1.15 5.28 -0.69
CA LYS A 103 -0.75 3.89 -0.48
C LYS A 103 -1.84 3.11 0.24
N GLY A 104 -2.08 1.89 -0.22
CA GLY A 104 -3.03 0.99 0.43
C GLY A 104 -4.36 0.87 -0.31
N LEU A 105 -4.41 1.25 -1.59
CA LEU A 105 -5.60 1.05 -2.41
C LEU A 105 -5.71 -0.44 -2.75
N GLN A 106 -6.90 -0.99 -2.54
CA GLN A 106 -7.18 -2.43 -2.68
C GLN A 106 -8.32 -2.73 -3.65
N THR A 107 -8.90 -1.71 -4.28
CA THR A 107 -10.04 -1.81 -5.20
C THR A 107 -9.84 -0.93 -6.44
N HIS A 108 -10.49 -1.24 -7.56
CA HIS A 108 -10.48 -0.38 -8.75
C HIS A 108 -11.31 0.90 -8.55
N GLU A 109 -12.33 0.86 -7.70
CA GLU A 109 -13.17 2.01 -7.35
C GLU A 109 -12.35 3.11 -6.67
N ASP A 110 -11.53 2.77 -5.67
CA ASP A 110 -10.69 3.73 -4.97
C ASP A 110 -9.59 4.30 -5.88
N ALA A 111 -9.07 3.47 -6.80
CA ALA A 111 -8.11 3.93 -7.80
C ALA A 111 -8.74 4.93 -8.77
N TYR A 112 -9.97 4.68 -9.20
CA TYR A 112 -10.74 5.62 -10.01
C TYR A 112 -10.99 6.93 -9.24
N ILE A 113 -11.46 6.88 -7.99
CA ILE A 113 -11.65 8.07 -7.15
C ILE A 113 -10.35 8.86 -7.02
N ALA A 114 -9.22 8.20 -6.73
CA ALA A 114 -7.92 8.84 -6.64
C ALA A 114 -7.57 9.65 -7.90
N SER A 115 -7.92 9.13 -9.09
CA SER A 115 -7.66 9.79 -10.37
C SER A 115 -8.43 11.11 -10.54
N LEU A 116 -9.57 11.26 -9.85
CA LEU A 116 -10.37 12.49 -9.84
C LEU A 116 -9.73 13.61 -9.00
N HIS A 117 -8.70 13.31 -8.21
CA HIS A 117 -8.00 14.24 -7.34
C HIS A 117 -6.66 14.74 -7.91
N THR A 118 -6.43 14.51 -9.20
CA THR A 118 -5.34 15.16 -9.95
C THR A 118 -5.57 16.69 -10.02
N PRO A 119 -4.50 17.53 -10.05
CA PRO A 119 -3.09 17.18 -10.07
C PRO A 119 -2.46 17.02 -8.67
N GLN A 120 -3.24 17.07 -7.60
CA GLN A 120 -2.71 16.95 -6.23
C GLN A 120 -2.24 15.52 -5.94
N VAL A 121 -3.09 14.53 -6.24
CA VAL A 121 -2.70 13.12 -6.23
C VAL A 121 -2.04 12.82 -7.58
N GLN A 122 -0.82 12.31 -7.56
CA GLN A 122 -0.04 12.00 -8.77
C GLN A 122 0.32 10.52 -8.88
N GLY A 123 0.11 9.74 -7.81
CA GLY A 123 0.30 8.31 -7.86
C GLY A 123 -0.48 7.55 -6.81
N ILE A 124 -0.57 6.25 -7.01
CA ILE A 124 -1.17 5.30 -6.09
C ILE A 124 -0.24 4.10 -5.91
N ILE A 125 -0.21 3.53 -4.71
CA ILE A 125 0.45 2.25 -4.42
C ILE A 125 -0.63 1.26 -4.04
N LEU A 126 -0.85 0.28 -4.92
CA LEU A 126 -1.69 -0.86 -4.63
C LEU A 126 -0.96 -1.73 -3.59
N SER A 127 -1.58 -1.87 -2.42
CA SER A 127 -0.93 -2.48 -1.26
C SER A 127 -1.99 -2.99 -0.29
N ASN A 128 -1.72 -4.16 0.30
CA ASN A 128 -2.44 -4.67 1.47
C ASN A 128 -1.56 -4.64 2.74
N HIS A 129 -0.70 -3.63 2.81
CA HIS A 129 0.31 -3.46 3.85
C HIS A 129 1.27 -4.67 3.99
N GLY A 130 1.48 -5.40 2.89
CA GLY A 130 2.27 -6.63 2.87
C GLY A 130 1.63 -7.78 3.65
N GLY A 131 0.29 -7.86 3.68
CA GLY A 131 -0.50 -8.87 4.37
C GLY A 131 -0.48 -8.71 5.88
N ARG A 132 -0.48 -7.47 6.39
CA ARG A 132 -0.34 -7.16 7.83
C ARG A 132 -1.46 -6.32 8.41
N ALA A 133 -2.39 -5.87 7.56
CA ALA A 133 -3.55 -5.08 7.95
C ALA A 133 -4.80 -5.97 7.98
N ALA A 134 -5.68 -5.87 6.99
CA ALA A 134 -6.81 -6.77 6.82
C ALA A 134 -6.34 -8.13 6.26
N ASP A 135 -6.66 -9.21 6.99
CA ASP A 135 -6.48 -10.56 6.46
C ASP A 135 -7.50 -10.83 5.34
N THR A 136 -7.17 -11.77 4.45
CA THR A 136 -7.92 -12.09 3.21
C THR A 136 -8.06 -10.95 2.21
N ALA A 137 -7.38 -9.81 2.41
CA ALA A 137 -7.27 -8.77 1.39
C ALA A 137 -6.59 -9.33 0.13
N PRO A 138 -7.05 -8.97 -1.08
CA PRO A 138 -6.51 -9.52 -2.31
C PRO A 138 -5.03 -9.16 -2.49
N PRO A 139 -4.26 -9.96 -3.24
CA PRO A 139 -2.92 -9.57 -3.69
C PRO A 139 -3.01 -8.30 -4.53
N SER A 140 -2.07 -7.37 -4.36
CA SER A 140 -2.08 -6.07 -5.08
C SER A 140 -2.03 -6.20 -6.60
N ILE A 141 -1.52 -7.33 -7.11
CA ILE A 141 -1.54 -7.62 -8.55
C ILE A 141 -2.96 -7.90 -9.08
N HIS A 142 -3.88 -8.39 -8.23
CA HIS A 142 -5.29 -8.57 -8.59
C HIS A 142 -5.95 -7.21 -8.77
N THR A 143 -5.75 -6.29 -7.83
CA THR A 143 -6.24 -4.91 -7.95
C THR A 143 -5.67 -4.22 -9.21
N LEU A 144 -4.43 -4.49 -9.58
CA LEU A 144 -3.86 -3.96 -10.83
C LEU A 144 -4.61 -4.48 -12.07
N ILE A 145 -4.98 -5.76 -12.10
CA ILE A 145 -5.77 -6.36 -13.18
C ILE A 145 -7.20 -5.78 -13.18
N GLU A 146 -7.81 -5.57 -12.01
CA GLU A 146 -9.12 -4.92 -11.88
C GLU A 146 -9.11 -3.49 -12.45
N ILE A 147 -8.08 -2.69 -12.16
CA ILE A 147 -7.94 -1.35 -12.74
C ILE A 147 -7.86 -1.42 -14.27
N ARG A 148 -7.06 -2.33 -14.83
CA ARG A 148 -7.00 -2.52 -16.29
C ARG A 148 -8.36 -2.90 -16.89
N LYS A 149 -9.14 -3.71 -16.18
CA LYS A 149 -10.44 -4.22 -16.63
C LYS A 149 -11.53 -3.16 -16.53
N TYR A 150 -11.56 -2.38 -15.45
CA TYR A 150 -12.71 -1.56 -15.07
C TYR A 150 -12.50 -0.05 -15.21
N CYS A 151 -11.27 0.45 -15.07
CA CYS A 151 -10.95 1.88 -15.14
C CYS A 151 -9.54 2.14 -15.73
N PRO A 152 -9.24 1.68 -16.96
CA PRO A 152 -7.91 1.81 -17.56
C PRO A 152 -7.44 3.27 -17.72
N GLU A 153 -8.35 4.24 -17.76
CA GLU A 153 -8.04 5.68 -17.79
C GLU A 153 -7.31 6.19 -16.54
N VAL A 154 -7.25 5.39 -15.46
CA VAL A 154 -6.41 5.68 -14.29
C VAL A 154 -4.93 5.76 -14.69
N PHE A 155 -4.47 4.90 -15.60
CA PHE A 155 -3.07 4.86 -16.05
C PHE A 155 -2.64 6.12 -16.81
N ASP A 156 -3.60 6.86 -17.39
CA ASP A 156 -3.33 8.12 -18.10
C ASP A 156 -3.19 9.31 -17.13
N LYS A 157 -3.66 9.17 -15.90
CA LYS A 157 -3.79 10.26 -14.91
C LYS A 157 -2.84 10.12 -13.73
N LEU A 158 -2.52 8.89 -13.35
CA LEU A 158 -1.77 8.57 -12.14
C LEU A 158 -0.64 7.58 -12.43
N GLU A 159 0.48 7.74 -11.75
CA GLU A 159 1.44 6.66 -11.65
C GLU A 159 0.88 5.54 -10.76
N VAL A 160 0.76 4.33 -11.30
CA VAL A 160 0.31 3.16 -10.54
C VAL A 160 1.50 2.32 -10.13
N TRP A 161 1.76 2.21 -8.83
CA TRP A 161 2.81 1.37 -8.26
C TRP A 161 2.17 0.20 -7.52
N VAL A 162 2.92 -0.89 -7.33
CA VAL A 162 2.44 -2.06 -6.56
C VAL A 162 3.47 -2.51 -5.54
N ASP A 163 3.04 -2.97 -4.37
CA ASP A 163 3.92 -3.68 -3.43
C ASP A 163 3.31 -5.01 -2.98
N GLY A 164 4.06 -5.74 -2.14
CA GLY A 164 3.57 -6.99 -1.54
C GLY A 164 3.96 -8.22 -2.35
N GLY A 165 4.68 -9.14 -1.71
CA GLY A 165 4.97 -10.46 -2.28
C GLY A 165 6.06 -10.52 -3.36
N ILE A 166 6.60 -9.39 -3.83
CA ILE A 166 7.67 -9.38 -4.82
C ILE A 166 8.95 -10.03 -4.26
N LYS A 167 9.35 -11.14 -4.89
CA LYS A 167 10.51 -11.94 -4.45
C LYS A 167 11.45 -12.28 -5.60
N ARG A 168 10.99 -12.17 -6.86
CA ARG A 168 11.74 -12.46 -8.06
C ARG A 168 11.69 -11.31 -9.06
N GLY A 169 12.71 -11.20 -9.91
CA GLY A 169 12.71 -10.29 -11.06
C GLY A 169 11.56 -10.55 -12.03
N THR A 170 11.10 -11.80 -12.16
CA THR A 170 9.90 -12.13 -12.95
C THR A 170 8.62 -11.55 -12.37
N ASP A 171 8.52 -11.38 -11.04
CA ASP A 171 7.36 -10.73 -10.40
C ASP A 171 7.32 -9.23 -10.76
N ILE A 172 8.50 -8.60 -10.80
CA ILE A 172 8.68 -7.21 -11.24
C ILE A 172 8.21 -7.07 -12.69
N VAL A 173 8.73 -7.91 -13.59
CA VAL A 173 8.39 -7.87 -15.01
C VAL A 173 6.89 -8.07 -15.24
N LYS A 174 6.24 -9.01 -14.53
CA LYS A 174 4.77 -9.20 -14.62
C LYS A 174 3.99 -7.93 -14.23
N ALA A 175 4.38 -7.26 -13.15
CA ALA A 175 3.74 -6.02 -12.72
C ALA A 175 3.92 -4.90 -13.76
N LEU A 176 5.12 -4.76 -14.31
CA LEU A 176 5.42 -3.79 -15.37
C LEU A 176 4.60 -4.08 -16.64
N CYS A 177 4.49 -5.34 -17.06
CA CYS A 177 3.66 -5.75 -18.19
C CYS A 177 2.16 -5.43 -17.99
N LEU A 178 1.69 -5.40 -16.74
CA LEU A 178 0.32 -5.00 -16.40
C LEU A 178 0.15 -3.48 -16.28
N GLY A 179 1.20 -2.69 -16.51
CA GLY A 179 1.13 -1.23 -16.51
C GLY A 179 1.50 -0.57 -15.18
N ALA A 180 2.03 -1.31 -14.21
CA ALA A 180 2.66 -0.67 -13.06
C ALA A 180 3.89 0.13 -13.51
N LYS A 181 4.07 1.34 -12.96
CA LYS A 181 5.25 2.17 -13.21
C LYS A 181 6.45 1.76 -12.35
N ALA A 182 6.19 1.23 -11.15
CA ALA A 182 7.21 0.79 -10.20
C ALA A 182 6.68 -0.29 -9.25
N VAL A 183 7.61 -0.98 -8.59
CA VAL A 183 7.33 -2.00 -7.57
C VAL A 183 8.00 -1.63 -6.24
N GLY A 184 7.28 -1.80 -5.13
CA GLY A 184 7.77 -1.56 -3.78
C GLY A 184 8.35 -2.81 -3.13
N MET A 185 9.49 -2.64 -2.44
CA MET A 185 10.18 -3.69 -1.70
C MET A 185 10.09 -3.40 -0.20
N GLY A 186 9.76 -4.42 0.59
CA GLY A 186 9.63 -4.31 2.05
C GLY A 186 10.52 -5.31 2.76
N ARG A 187 10.00 -6.51 3.02
CA ARG A 187 10.69 -7.55 3.80
C ARG A 187 12.04 -7.96 3.22
N ASN A 188 12.18 -8.00 1.90
CA ASN A 188 13.44 -8.33 1.23
C ASN A 188 14.56 -7.35 1.57
N ALA A 189 14.30 -6.03 1.52
CA ALA A 189 15.28 -5.05 1.96
C ALA A 189 15.59 -5.18 3.45
N LEU A 190 14.57 -5.40 4.29
CA LEU A 190 14.75 -5.62 5.73
C LEU A 190 15.60 -6.87 6.04
N PHE A 191 15.40 -7.96 5.31
CA PHE A 191 16.17 -9.19 5.47
C PHE A 191 17.60 -9.06 4.94
N GLY A 192 17.79 -8.35 3.83
CA GLY A 192 19.12 -7.97 3.35
C GLY A 192 19.89 -7.19 4.41
N LEU A 193 19.25 -6.17 5.00
CA LEU A 193 19.81 -5.38 6.09
C LEU A 193 20.21 -6.25 7.28
N GLY A 194 19.34 -7.18 7.70
CA GLY A 194 19.62 -8.10 8.80
C GLY A 194 20.74 -9.10 8.51
N ALA A 195 20.90 -9.54 7.26
CA ALA A 195 21.88 -10.54 6.87
C ALA A 195 23.29 -9.97 6.64
N GLY A 196 23.39 -8.73 6.16
CA GLY A 196 24.67 -8.16 5.73
C GLY A 196 24.73 -6.65 5.75
N GLY A 197 23.92 -5.97 6.57
CA GLY A 197 23.94 -4.51 6.65
C GLY A 197 23.57 -3.86 5.31
N THR A 198 24.22 -2.74 5.00
CA THR A 198 23.98 -1.99 3.77
C THR A 198 24.29 -2.84 2.53
N GLU A 199 25.38 -3.58 2.56
CA GLU A 199 25.82 -4.48 1.49
C GLU A 199 24.80 -5.59 1.24
N GLY A 200 24.13 -6.06 2.29
CA GLY A 200 23.04 -7.03 2.18
C GLY A 200 21.80 -6.45 1.48
N VAL A 201 21.48 -5.17 1.71
CA VAL A 201 20.40 -4.47 0.99
C VAL A 201 20.77 -4.31 -0.48
N GLU A 202 21.99 -3.84 -0.77
CA GLU A 202 22.51 -3.71 -2.14
C GLU A 202 22.45 -5.04 -2.87
N ARG A 203 22.89 -6.12 -2.22
CA ARG A 203 22.88 -7.47 -2.80
C ARG A 203 21.48 -7.94 -3.18
N VAL A 204 20.45 -7.63 -2.39
CA VAL A 204 19.05 -7.95 -2.73
C VAL A 204 18.65 -7.26 -4.04
N TYR A 205 18.99 -5.99 -4.22
CA TYR A 205 18.66 -5.25 -5.44
C TYR A 205 19.48 -5.70 -6.65
N GLU A 206 20.75 -6.08 -6.47
CA GLU A 206 21.57 -6.67 -7.54
C GLU A 206 20.96 -7.97 -8.06
N ILE A 207 20.52 -8.86 -7.17
CA ILE A 207 19.89 -10.14 -7.54
C ILE A 207 18.60 -9.87 -8.32
N LEU A 208 17.72 -9.00 -7.81
CA LEU A 208 16.45 -8.68 -8.48
C LEU A 208 16.69 -8.01 -9.84
N LYS A 209 17.68 -7.13 -9.95
CA LYS A 209 18.08 -6.51 -11.21
C LYS A 209 18.54 -7.57 -12.22
N ALA A 210 19.44 -8.48 -11.82
CA ALA A 210 19.93 -9.54 -12.69
C ALA A 210 18.82 -10.50 -13.15
N GLU A 211 17.88 -10.84 -12.27
CA GLU A 211 16.72 -11.65 -12.61
C GLU A 211 15.77 -10.92 -13.58
N MET A 212 15.51 -9.63 -13.37
CA MET A 212 14.70 -8.79 -14.26
C MET A 212 15.33 -8.71 -15.65
N GLU A 213 16.62 -8.39 -15.70
CA GLU A 213 17.41 -8.33 -16.92
C GLU A 213 17.41 -9.66 -17.69
N THR A 214 17.56 -10.79 -16.99
CA THR A 214 17.48 -12.12 -17.61
C THR A 214 16.09 -12.36 -18.20
N THR A 215 15.03 -12.00 -17.46
CA THR A 215 13.65 -12.17 -17.90
C THR A 215 13.35 -11.32 -19.13
N MET A 216 13.77 -10.06 -19.17
CA MET A 216 13.58 -9.17 -20.32
C MET A 216 14.30 -9.70 -21.57
N ARG A 217 15.53 -10.19 -21.43
CA ARG A 217 16.27 -10.83 -22.55
C ARG A 217 15.55 -12.06 -23.09
N LEU A 218 14.99 -12.90 -22.21
CA LEU A 218 14.19 -14.07 -22.60
C LEU A 218 12.87 -13.70 -23.29
N LEU A 219 12.31 -12.53 -22.98
CA LEU A 219 11.15 -11.97 -23.64
C LEU A 219 11.50 -11.20 -24.94
N ALA A 220 12.79 -11.11 -25.29
CA ALA A 220 13.29 -10.30 -26.40
C ALA A 220 12.90 -8.81 -26.30
N VAL A 221 12.93 -8.28 -25.07
CA VAL A 221 12.62 -6.87 -24.76
C VAL A 221 13.89 -6.15 -24.33
N GLU A 222 14.19 -5.02 -24.97
CA GLU A 222 15.41 -4.25 -24.71
C GLU A 222 15.18 -3.15 -23.66
N ARG A 223 13.96 -2.61 -23.60
CA ARG A 223 13.62 -1.47 -22.73
C ARG A 223 12.37 -1.76 -21.90
N VAL A 224 12.30 -1.18 -20.70
CA VAL A 224 11.17 -1.41 -19.79
C VAL A 224 9.84 -0.96 -20.40
N GLU A 225 9.88 0.10 -21.21
CA GLU A 225 8.71 0.69 -21.88
C GLU A 225 8.09 -0.22 -22.94
N GLU A 226 8.82 -1.24 -23.40
CA GLU A 226 8.31 -2.24 -24.35
C GLU A 226 7.53 -3.35 -23.65
N LEU A 227 7.71 -3.52 -22.32
CA LEU A 227 6.92 -4.48 -21.55
C LEU A 227 5.44 -4.08 -21.58
N GLY A 228 4.58 -5.10 -21.70
CA GLY A 228 3.16 -4.88 -21.90
C GLY A 228 2.36 -6.19 -21.84
N PRO A 229 1.03 -6.12 -21.93
CA PRO A 229 0.15 -7.28 -21.73
C PRO A 229 0.44 -8.45 -22.67
N GLN A 230 0.98 -8.19 -23.86
CA GLN A 230 1.37 -9.21 -24.83
C GLN A 230 2.48 -10.17 -24.33
N HIS A 231 3.22 -9.77 -23.29
CA HIS A 231 4.31 -10.56 -22.72
C HIS A 231 3.88 -11.50 -21.58
N ILE A 232 2.61 -11.47 -21.18
CA ILE A 232 2.09 -12.25 -20.05
C ILE A 232 0.72 -12.84 -20.35
N ASN A 233 0.38 -13.93 -19.66
CA ASN A 233 -0.97 -14.48 -19.65
C ASN A 233 -1.49 -14.51 -18.21
N ALA A 234 -2.43 -13.62 -17.91
CA ALA A 234 -3.04 -13.48 -16.57
C ALA A 234 -4.30 -14.32 -16.37
N ARG A 235 -4.75 -15.08 -17.38
CA ARG A 235 -6.04 -15.80 -17.37
C ARG A 235 -6.24 -16.71 -16.16
N ALA A 236 -5.16 -17.31 -15.65
CA ALA A 236 -5.23 -18.22 -14.50
C ALA A 236 -5.73 -17.54 -13.22
N VAL A 237 -5.47 -16.24 -13.05
CA VAL A 237 -5.84 -15.45 -11.86
C VAL A 237 -7.05 -14.54 -12.09
N GLU A 238 -7.51 -14.38 -13.33
CA GLU A 238 -8.71 -13.59 -13.66
C GLU A 238 -10.01 -14.17 -13.06
N ARG A 239 -10.01 -15.44 -12.68
CA ARG A 239 -11.15 -16.05 -11.95
C ARG A 239 -11.20 -15.63 -10.48
N ASP A 240 -10.09 -15.11 -9.95
CA ASP A 240 -9.90 -14.77 -8.54
C ASP A 240 -10.00 -13.25 -8.30
N ILE A 241 -10.37 -12.48 -9.33
CA ILE A 241 -10.65 -11.04 -9.24
C ILE A 241 -12.17 -10.80 -9.29
N TYR A 242 -12.62 -9.62 -8.85
CA TYR A 242 -14.02 -9.24 -8.98
C TYR A 242 -14.51 -9.33 -10.43
N ASP A 243 -15.68 -9.95 -10.63
CA ASP A 243 -16.29 -10.23 -11.94
C ASP A 243 -17.61 -9.51 -12.19
N GLY A 244 -18.06 -8.69 -11.24
CA GLY A 244 -19.27 -7.88 -11.35
C GLY A 244 -19.10 -6.63 -12.23
N PRO A 245 -20.14 -5.78 -12.31
CA PRO A 245 -20.08 -4.51 -13.03
C PRO A 245 -19.10 -3.54 -12.37
N ALA A 246 -18.47 -2.68 -13.17
CA ALA A 246 -17.47 -1.71 -12.70
C ALA A 246 -17.99 -0.78 -11.58
N GLY A 247 -19.28 -0.44 -11.60
CA GLY A 247 -19.95 0.33 -10.54
C GLY A 247 -19.54 1.80 -10.46
N LEU A 248 -18.75 2.30 -11.41
CA LEU A 248 -18.17 3.64 -11.37
C LEU A 248 -19.24 4.74 -11.47
N GLU A 249 -20.33 4.48 -12.18
CA GLU A 249 -21.47 5.38 -12.34
C GLU A 249 -22.21 5.67 -11.02
N LYS A 250 -22.08 4.80 -10.01
CA LYS A 250 -22.73 4.95 -8.71
C LYS A 250 -21.83 5.61 -7.66
N LEU A 251 -20.56 5.88 -7.95
CA LEU A 251 -19.56 6.34 -6.96
C LEU A 251 -19.92 7.67 -6.29
N SER A 252 -20.73 8.53 -6.92
CA SER A 252 -21.28 9.74 -6.30
C SER A 252 -22.04 9.46 -4.98
N MET A 253 -22.60 8.26 -4.84
CA MET A 253 -23.25 7.78 -3.62
C MET A 253 -22.25 7.30 -2.55
N TRP A 254 -21.10 6.76 -2.96
CA TRP A 254 -20.09 6.11 -2.11
C TRP A 254 -19.02 7.08 -1.59
N ILE A 255 -18.82 8.24 -2.22
CA ILE A 255 -17.98 9.34 -1.70
C ILE A 255 -18.51 9.88 -0.33
N LYS A 256 -19.67 9.42 0.14
CA LYS A 256 -20.18 9.66 1.50
C LYS A 256 -19.71 8.63 2.53
N ALA A 257 -19.27 7.44 2.12
CA ALA A 257 -18.73 6.43 3.03
C ALA A 257 -17.29 6.81 3.40
N LYS A 258 -16.96 6.67 4.68
CA LYS A 258 -15.63 6.95 5.23
C LYS A 258 -14.63 5.96 4.63
N LEU A 259 -13.40 6.42 4.35
CA LEU A 259 -12.27 5.52 4.06
C LEU A 259 -12.03 4.60 5.26
#